data_AF-A0A526VN42-F1
#
_entry.id   AF-A0A526VN42-F1
#
_cell.length_a   1.000
_cell.length_b   1.000
_cell.length_c   1.000
_cell.angle_alpha   90.00
_cell.angle_beta   90.00
_cell.angle_gamma   90.00
#
_symmetry.space_group_name_H-M   'P 1'
#
loop_
_entity.id
_entity.type
_entity.pdbx_description
1 polymer ?
#
loop_
_entity_poly.entity_id
_entity_poly.type
_entity_poly.pdbx_seq_one_letter_code
_entity_poly.pdbx_strand_id
1 'polypeptide(L)'
;MPRLRMLPSAQTDLVNIFEYVTRESGSLVLGRRFVDALRQKCRDLASLQATIGRARPDLRPDIRSFAFRGYVILFRYSGDCFEVANNIEGHRDINALWSEGEGGQGRQE
;
A
#
# COMPACT_ATOMS: atom_id res chain seq x y z
N MET A 1 -9.62 -17.11 -4.39
CA MET A 1 -9.11 -15.72 -4.28
C MET A 1 -9.20 -15.31 -2.83
N PRO A 2 -8.08 -14.95 -2.17
CA PRO A 2 -8.12 -14.47 -0.78
C PRO A 2 -9.05 -13.26 -0.66
N ARG A 3 -9.82 -13.20 0.42
CA ARG A 3 -10.71 -12.05 0.66
C ARG A 3 -9.87 -10.86 1.12
N LEU A 4 -9.83 -9.79 0.35
CA LEU A 4 -9.23 -8.52 0.78
C LEU A 4 -10.12 -7.86 1.83
N ARG A 5 -9.57 -7.56 3.01
CA ARG A 5 -10.24 -6.79 4.07
C ARG A 5 -9.39 -5.58 4.44
N MET A 6 -9.94 -4.39 4.31
CA MET A 6 -9.31 -3.17 4.81
C MET A 6 -9.82 -2.90 6.22
N LEU A 7 -8.90 -2.80 7.19
CA LEU A 7 -9.25 -2.37 8.54
C LEU A 7 -9.67 -0.89 8.54
N PRO A 8 -10.46 -0.45 9.54
CA PRO A 8 -10.87 0.97 9.64
C PRO A 8 -9.68 1.93 9.63
N SER A 9 -8.58 1.55 10.29
CA SER A 9 -7.32 2.29 10.28
C SER A 9 -6.75 2.47 8.87
N ALA A 10 -6.71 1.40 8.07
CA ALA A 10 -6.24 1.47 6.69
C ALA A 10 -7.14 2.38 5.82
N GLN A 11 -8.45 2.42 6.08
CA GLN A 11 -9.36 3.32 5.37
C GLN A 11 -9.11 4.78 5.73
N THR A 12 -8.90 5.08 7.01
CA THR A 12 -8.51 6.42 7.47
C THR A 12 -7.17 6.85 6.87
N ASP A 13 -6.20 5.93 6.80
CA ASP A 13 -4.90 6.22 6.17
C ASP A 13 -5.07 6.61 4.70
N LEU A 14 -5.95 5.94 3.95
CA LEU A 14 -6.22 6.32 2.55
C LEU A 14 -6.79 7.74 2.41
N VAL A 15 -7.65 8.16 3.34
CA VAL A 15 -8.20 9.53 3.36
C VAL A 15 -7.10 10.53 3.66
N ASN A 16 -6.29 10.28 4.68
CA ASN A 16 -5.17 11.15 5.04
C ASN A 16 -4.15 11.26 3.89
N ILE A 17 -3.85 10.15 3.21
CA ILE A 17 -2.98 10.13 2.03
C ILE A 17 -3.60 10.95 0.89
N PHE A 18 -4.90 10.78 0.63
CA PHE A 18 -5.59 11.57 -0.39
C PHE A 18 -5.49 13.07 -0.15
N GLU A 19 -5.80 13.50 1.08
CA GLU A 19 -5.74 14.91 1.48
C GLU A 19 -4.32 15.45 1.37
N TYR A 20 -3.34 14.68 1.84
CA TYR A 20 -1.93 15.05 1.75
C TYR A 20 -1.48 15.21 0.29
N VAL A 21 -1.66 14.17 -0.54
CA VAL A 21 -1.22 14.20 -1.95
C VAL A 21 -1.94 15.31 -2.72
N THR A 22 -3.22 15.53 -2.46
CA THR A 22 -3.99 16.63 -3.08
C THR A 22 -3.41 17.98 -2.68
N ARG A 23 -3.11 18.19 -1.40
CA ARG A 23 -2.57 19.45 -0.89
C ARG A 23 -1.18 19.75 -1.46
N GLU A 24 -0.30 18.76 -1.49
CA GLU A 24 1.08 18.95 -1.96
C GLU A 24 1.16 19.10 -3.48
N SER A 25 0.38 18.33 -4.23
CA SER A 25 0.37 18.38 -5.69
C SER A 25 -0.48 19.52 -6.25
N GLY A 26 -1.35 20.12 -5.43
CA GLY A 26 -2.38 21.06 -5.88
C GLY A 26 -3.43 20.43 -6.80
N SER A 27 -3.54 19.10 -6.88
CA SER A 27 -4.42 18.40 -7.82
C SER A 27 -5.21 17.27 -7.19
N LEU A 28 -6.54 17.45 -7.15
CA LEU A 28 -7.49 16.42 -6.73
C LEU A 28 -7.41 15.16 -7.60
N VAL A 29 -7.14 15.32 -8.89
CA VAL A 29 -7.03 14.20 -9.83
C VAL A 29 -5.82 13.33 -9.46
N LEU A 30 -4.70 13.95 -9.11
CA LEU A 30 -3.49 13.22 -8.70
C LEU A 30 -3.69 12.52 -7.36
N GLY A 31 -4.27 13.19 -6.37
CA GLY A 31 -4.65 12.56 -5.10
C GLY A 31 -5.53 11.33 -5.30
N ARG A 32 -6.54 11.43 -6.18
CA ARG A 32 -7.46 10.33 -6.45
C ARG A 32 -6.75 9.16 -7.13
N ARG A 33 -5.97 9.43 -8.18
CA ARG A 33 -5.17 8.41 -8.89
C ARG A 33 -4.23 7.69 -7.94
N PHE A 34 -3.62 8.40 -7.00
CA PHE A 34 -2.71 7.80 -6.03
C PHE A 34 -3.41 6.79 -5.12
N VAL A 35 -4.54 7.18 -4.52
CA VAL A 35 -5.33 6.27 -3.68
C VAL A 35 -5.87 5.08 -4.47
N ASP A 36 -6.32 5.29 -5.71
CA ASP A 36 -6.79 4.20 -6.56
C ASP A 36 -5.66 3.22 -6.91
N ALA A 37 -4.44 3.72 -7.17
CA ALA A 37 -3.25 2.88 -7.38
C ALA A 37 -2.88 2.08 -6.12
N LEU A 38 -2.96 2.70 -4.93
CA LEU A 38 -2.66 2.03 -3.68
C LEU A 38 -3.68 0.93 -3.35
N ARG A 39 -4.97 1.21 -3.59
CA ARG A 39 -6.05 0.21 -3.50
C ARG A 39 -5.86 -0.93 -4.49
N GLN A 40 -5.48 -0.62 -5.73
CA GLN A 40 -5.18 -1.65 -6.73
C GLN A 40 -4.01 -2.51 -6.27
N LYS A 41 -2.95 -1.90 -5.73
CA LYS A 41 -1.81 -2.66 -5.22
C LYS A 41 -2.21 -3.61 -4.09
N CYS A 42 -3.07 -3.19 -3.17
CA CYS A 42 -3.61 -4.08 -2.14
C CYS A 42 -4.40 -5.26 -2.72
N ARG A 43 -5.17 -5.05 -3.80
CA ARG A 43 -5.86 -6.14 -4.52
C ARG A 43 -4.88 -7.09 -5.19
N ASP A 44 -3.85 -6.55 -5.85
CA ASP A 44 -2.81 -7.35 -6.50
C ASP A 44 -2.09 -8.22 -5.47
N LEU A 45 -1.68 -7.63 -4.33
CA LEU A 45 -1.06 -8.35 -3.22
C LEU A 45 -1.98 -9.44 -2.65
N ALA A 46 -3.27 -9.16 -2.49
CA ALA A 46 -4.24 -10.15 -2.03
C ALA A 46 -4.49 -11.27 -3.06
N SER A 47 -4.28 -11.02 -4.36
CA SER A 47 -4.47 -12.04 -5.41
C SER A 47 -3.30 -13.04 -5.50
N LEU A 48 -2.14 -12.66 -4.98
CA LEU A 48 -0.93 -13.46 -5.08
C LEU A 48 -0.99 -14.62 -4.10
N GLN A 49 -0.84 -15.84 -4.61
CA GLN A 49 -0.88 -17.09 -3.83
C GLN A 49 0.48 -17.43 -3.20
N ALA A 50 1.28 -16.41 -2.91
CA ALA A 50 2.61 -16.54 -2.36
C ALA A 50 2.73 -15.67 -1.10
N THR A 51 3.69 -16.03 -0.25
CA THR A 51 4.02 -15.22 0.91
C THR A 51 4.84 -14.00 0.47
N ILE A 52 4.19 -12.85 0.32
CA ILE A 52 4.82 -11.63 -0.19
C ILE A 52 5.09 -10.63 0.94
N GLY A 53 6.09 -9.77 0.70
CA GLY A 53 6.44 -8.69 1.59
C GLY A 53 7.40 -9.14 2.69
N ARG A 54 8.02 -8.15 3.33
CA ARG A 54 8.98 -8.39 4.39
C ARG A 54 8.23 -8.67 5.68
N ALA A 55 8.51 -9.81 6.32
CA ALA A 55 8.03 -10.08 7.68
C ALA A 55 8.61 -9.02 8.63
N ARG A 56 7.75 -8.48 9.50
CA ARG A 56 8.11 -7.47 10.49
C ARG A 56 7.89 -7.99 11.91
N PRO A 57 8.61 -9.04 12.34
CA PRO A 57 8.48 -9.57 13.69
C PRO A 57 8.82 -8.54 14.76
N ASP A 58 9.59 -7.51 14.40
CA ASP A 58 9.89 -6.31 15.19
C ASP A 58 8.64 -5.50 15.56
N LEU A 59 7.62 -5.49 14.71
CA LEU A 59 6.32 -4.84 14.96
C LEU A 59 5.34 -5.83 15.59
N ARG A 60 5.01 -6.89 14.84
CA ARG A 60 4.24 -8.05 15.31
C ARG A 60 4.57 -9.26 14.44
N PRO A 61 4.62 -10.48 15.02
CA PRO A 61 5.00 -11.69 14.29
C PRO A 61 4.06 -12.07 13.13
N ASP A 62 2.81 -11.59 13.12
CA ASP A 62 1.82 -11.80 12.06
C ASP A 62 1.83 -10.71 10.97
N ILE A 63 2.59 -9.61 11.16
CA ILE A 63 2.58 -8.46 10.27
C ILE A 63 3.67 -8.55 9.20
N ARG A 64 3.28 -8.17 7.99
CA ARG A 64 4.13 -8.02 6.83
C ARG A 64 4.03 -6.60 6.30
N SER A 65 5.11 -6.15 5.68
CA SER A 65 5.20 -4.83 5.07
C SER A 65 5.56 -4.94 3.59
N PHE A 66 4.96 -4.08 2.78
CA PHE A 66 5.30 -3.92 1.37
C PHE A 66 5.45 -2.43 1.04
N ALA A 67 6.61 -2.04 0.51
CA ALA A 67 6.85 -0.66 0.10
C ALA A 67 6.22 -0.42 -1.29
N PHE A 68 5.47 0.66 -1.42
CA PHE A 68 4.86 1.11 -2.67
C PHE A 68 4.85 2.63 -2.72
N ARG A 69 5.60 3.20 -3.68
CA ARG A 69 5.66 4.64 -3.94
C ARG A 69 5.86 5.45 -2.66
N GLY A 70 6.93 5.21 -1.90
CA GLY A 70 7.22 5.95 -0.65
C GLY A 70 6.30 5.64 0.55
N TYR A 71 5.23 4.87 0.37
CA TYR A 71 4.39 4.35 1.44
C TYR A 71 4.71 2.89 1.72
N VAL A 72 4.38 2.44 2.92
CA VAL A 72 4.52 1.08 3.42
C VAL A 72 3.15 0.56 3.77
N ILE A 73 2.69 -0.41 2.99
CA ILE A 73 1.45 -1.13 3.22
C ILE A 73 1.75 -2.20 4.27
N LEU A 74 1.13 -2.06 5.45
CA LEU A 74 1.15 -3.07 6.49
C LEU A 74 -0.06 -3.96 6.38
N PHE A 75 0.17 -5.26 6.34
CA PHE A 75 -0.89 -6.26 6.20
C PHE A 75 -0.53 -7.55 6.92
N ARG A 76 -1.53 -8.41 7.07
CA ARG A 76 -1.36 -9.77 7.59
C ARG A 76 -2.27 -10.75 6.86
N TYR A 77 -1.90 -12.01 6.93
CA TYR A 77 -2.76 -13.11 6.50
C TYR A 77 -3.52 -13.64 7.72
N SER A 78 -4.84 -13.63 7.66
CA SER A 78 -5.73 -14.12 8.71
C SER A 78 -6.68 -15.15 8.10
N GLY A 79 -6.36 -16.43 8.23
CA GLY A 79 -7.01 -17.51 7.48
C GLY A 79 -6.94 -17.24 5.97
N ASP A 80 -8.10 -17.23 5.31
CA ASP A 80 -8.23 -16.92 3.88
C ASP A 80 -8.35 -15.42 3.55
N CYS A 81 -8.12 -14.55 4.53
CA CYS A 81 -8.24 -13.10 4.37
C CYS A 81 -6.88 -12.40 4.35
N PHE A 82 -6.71 -11.51 3.38
CA PHE A 82 -5.62 -10.54 3.34
C PHE A 82 -6.10 -9.27 4.04
N GLU A 83 -5.61 -9.01 5.26
CA GLU A 83 -6.02 -7.87 6.06
C GLU A 83 -5.02 -6.73 5.95
N VAL A 84 -5.43 -5.61 5.35
CA VAL A 84 -4.63 -4.38 5.35
C VAL A 84 -4.86 -3.65 6.66
N ALA A 85 -3.81 -3.51 7.46
CA ALA A 85 -3.84 -2.87 8.77
C ALA A 85 -3.64 -1.36 8.67
N ASN A 86 -2.57 -0.93 8.00
CA ASN A 86 -2.21 0.47 7.89
C ASN A 86 -1.44 0.77 6.60
N ASN A 87 -1.53 2.02 6.15
CA ASN A 87 -0.68 2.54 5.09
C ASN A 87 0.19 3.65 5.70
N ILE A 88 1.40 3.29 6.08
CA ILE A 88 2.32 4.19 6.78
C ILE A 88 3.22 4.84 5.74
N GLU A 89 3.64 6.06 6.02
CA GLU A 89 4.67 6.71 5.24
C GLU A 89 6.06 6.12 5.54
N GLY A 90 6.78 5.66 4.53
CA GLY A 90 8.09 5.03 4.69
C GLY A 90 9.23 6.04 4.66
N HIS A 91 9.26 6.86 3.62
CA HIS A 91 10.19 7.96 3.41
C HIS A 91 9.61 8.76 2.24
N ARG A 92 9.08 9.97 2.50
CA ARG A 92 8.53 10.85 1.45
C ARG A 92 9.66 11.30 0.53
N ASP A 93 9.84 10.62 -0.60
CA ASP A 93 10.36 11.27 -1.79
C ASP A 93 9.18 11.58 -2.68
N ILE A 94 8.77 12.85 -2.62
CA ILE A 94 7.65 13.35 -3.38
C ILE A 94 7.97 13.08 -4.86
N ASN A 95 9.04 13.62 -5.46
CA ASN A 95 9.33 13.44 -6.90
C ASN A 95 9.30 11.98 -7.41
N ALA A 96 9.60 10.99 -6.57
CA ALA A 96 9.46 9.57 -6.91
C ALA A 96 7.99 9.10 -7.09
N LEU A 97 7.01 9.71 -6.41
CA LEU A 97 5.57 9.40 -6.58
C LEU A 97 5.09 9.68 -8.01
N TRP A 98 5.67 10.69 -8.67
CA TRP A 98 5.27 11.18 -10.00
C TRP A 98 6.05 10.56 -11.16
N SER A 99 7.19 9.90 -10.91
CA SER A 99 8.09 9.44 -11.97
C SER A 99 7.71 8.11 -12.65
N GLU A 100 6.65 7.43 -12.26
CA GLU A 100 6.31 6.13 -12.87
C GLU A 100 4.85 6.07 -13.30
N GLY A 101 4.58 6.59 -14.50
CA GLY A 101 3.72 5.88 -15.44
C GLY A 101 4.60 4.90 -16.20
N GLU A 102 4.18 3.63 -16.25
CA GLU A 102 4.76 2.54 -17.06
C GLU A 102 6.09 1.92 -16.57
N GLY A 103 6.07 0.60 -16.33
CA GLY A 103 7.18 -0.23 -15.86
C GLY A 103 6.71 -1.10 -14.69
N GLY A 104 6.48 -2.40 -14.83
CA GLY A 104 7.46 -3.36 -15.33
C GLY A 104 7.97 -4.18 -14.13
N GLN A 105 7.36 -5.34 -13.95
CA GLN A 105 7.83 -6.52 -13.22
C GLN A 105 9.32 -6.52 -12.78
N GLY A 106 9.55 -6.83 -11.50
CA GLY A 106 10.64 -7.73 -11.09
C GLY A 106 11.85 -7.10 -10.40
N ARG A 107 12.02 -7.44 -9.12
CA ARG A 107 13.23 -8.14 -8.60
C ARG A 107 12.96 -8.62 -7.16
N GLN A 108 12.73 -9.93 -7.00
CA GLN A 108 13.11 -10.64 -5.78
C GLN A 108 14.16 -11.64 -6.24
N GLU A 109 15.37 -11.50 -5.71
CA GLU A 109 16.39 -12.55 -5.71
C GLU A 109 16.13 -13.50 -4.55
#